data_AF-A0A4P6UBP8-F1
#
_entry.id   AF-A0A4P6UBP8-F1
#
_cell.length_a   1.000
_cell.length_b   1.000
_cell.length_c   1.000
_cell.angle_alpha   90.00
_cell.angle_beta   90.00
_cell.angle_gamma   90.00
#
_symmetry.space_group_name_H-M   'P 1'
#
loop_
_entity.id
_entity.type
_entity.pdbx_description
1 polymer ?
#
loop_
_entity_poly.entity_id
_entity_poly.type
_entity_poly.pdbx_seq_one_letter_code
_entity_poly.pdbx_strand_id
1 'polypeptide(L)'
;MAIKWTDSALKHGIDIEDAKYAIAHAEYMETEFDEPRPPSTIPPTLFIGPQRRLGAPLLEVMVEIGRRDVTIFHVMEARAKHLERMKN
;
A
#
# COMPACT_ATOMS: atom_id res chain seq x y z
N MET A 1 15.48 2.66 -7.92
CA MET A 1 15.03 2.60 -6.51
C MET A 1 14.92 1.14 -6.10
N ALA A 2 15.42 0.77 -4.92
CA ALA A 2 15.22 -0.58 -4.38
C ALA A 2 13.86 -0.65 -3.67
N ILE A 3 13.11 -1.74 -3.84
CA ILE A 3 11.87 -1.98 -3.08
C ILE A 3 12.21 -2.84 -1.87
N LYS A 4 11.85 -2.37 -0.69
CA LYS A 4 11.99 -3.09 0.59
C LYS A 4 10.62 -3.46 1.12
N TRP A 5 10.55 -4.59 1.82
CA TRP A 5 9.35 -5.10 2.44
C TRP A 5 9.61 -5.28 3.93
N THR A 6 8.70 -4.82 4.78
CA THR A 6 8.75 -5.13 6.21
C THR A 6 8.09 -6.47 6.50
N ASP A 7 8.43 -7.09 7.63
CA ASP A 7 7.73 -8.29 8.10
C ASP A 7 6.22 -8.07 8.28
N SER A 8 5.82 -6.84 8.63
CA SER A 8 4.41 -6.46 8.77
C SER A 8 3.68 -6.52 7.43
N ALA A 9 4.30 -6.06 6.34
CA ALA A 9 3.70 -6.15 5.00
C ALA A 9 3.50 -7.60 4.56
N LEU A 10 4.40 -8.51 4.95
CA LEU A 10 4.35 -9.92 4.55
C LEU A 10 3.39 -10.75 5.43
N LYS A 11 2.97 -10.22 6.59
CA LYS A 11 2.19 -10.93 7.61
C LYS A 11 0.83 -11.46 7.12
N HIS A 12 0.22 -10.79 6.14
CA HIS A 12 -1.14 -11.10 5.69
C HIS A 12 -1.20 -12.16 4.56
N GLY A 13 -0.05 -12.71 4.14
CA GLY A 13 -0.02 -13.77 3.13
C GLY A 13 -0.44 -13.32 1.72
N ILE A 14 -0.49 -12.01 1.49
CA ILE A 14 -0.73 -11.43 0.16
C ILE A 14 0.54 -11.60 -0.67
N ASP A 15 0.38 -12.10 -1.90
CA ASP A 15 1.49 -12.30 -2.83
C ASP A 15 2.13 -10.95 -3.21
N ILE A 16 3.46 -10.93 -3.25
CA ILE A 16 4.25 -9.72 -3.56
C ILE A 16 3.85 -9.13 -4.91
N GLU A 17 3.55 -9.96 -5.91
CA GLU A 17 3.19 -9.49 -7.23
C GLU A 17 1.75 -8.95 -7.28
N ASP A 18 0.85 -9.42 -6.41
CA ASP A 18 -0.49 -8.83 -6.27
C ASP A 18 -0.43 -7.46 -5.60
N ALA A 19 0.42 -7.29 -4.59
CA ALA A 19 0.65 -5.99 -3.96
C ALA A 19 1.31 -4.99 -4.92
N LYS A 20 2.29 -5.42 -5.73
CA LYS A 20 2.86 -4.58 -6.80
C LYS A 20 1.84 -4.24 -7.87
N TYR A 21 0.99 -5.20 -8.24
CA TYR A 21 -0.07 -4.99 -9.22
C TYR A 21 -1.08 -3.95 -8.73
N ALA A 22 -1.47 -4.02 -7.45
CA ALA A 22 -2.33 -3.05 -6.79
C ALA A 22 -1.73 -1.63 -6.79
N ILE A 23 -0.41 -1.48 -6.56
CA ILE A 23 0.25 -0.17 -6.66
C ILE A 23 0.24 0.32 -8.12
N ALA A 24 0.58 -0.53 -9.09
CA ALA A 24 0.70 -0.16 -10.50
C ALA A 24 -0.65 0.18 -11.17
N HIS A 25 -1.75 -0.39 -10.68
CA HIS A 25 -3.11 -0.20 -11.19
C HIS A 25 -4.03 0.41 -10.14
N ALA A 26 -3.46 1.25 -9.25
CA ALA A 26 -4.22 1.83 -8.16
C ALA A 26 -5.42 2.64 -8.68
N GLU A 27 -6.59 2.33 -8.14
CA GLU A 27 -7.83 3.07 -8.39
C GLU A 27 -7.88 4.34 -7.52
N TYR A 28 -7.14 4.35 -6.41
CA TYR A 28 -7.02 5.47 -5.50
C TYR A 28 -5.60 5.59 -4.96
N MET A 29 -5.11 6.83 -4.88
CA MET A 29 -3.82 7.18 -4.31
C MET A 29 -3.97 8.41 -3.42
N GLU A 30 -3.52 8.32 -2.17
CA GLU A 30 -3.48 9.43 -1.22
C GLU A 30 -2.05 9.59 -0.70
N THR A 31 -1.40 10.68 -1.08
CA THR A 31 -0.06 11.05 -0.60
C THR A 31 -0.15 11.69 0.78
N GLU A 32 0.82 11.42 1.65
CA GLU A 32 0.87 11.96 3.01
C GLU A 32 -0.42 11.65 3.82
N PHE A 33 -0.98 10.45 3.64
CA PHE A 33 -2.31 10.09 4.17
C PHE A 33 -2.39 9.98 5.71
N ASP A 34 -1.24 9.85 6.37
CA ASP A 34 -1.08 9.75 7.83
C ASP A 34 0.22 10.46 8.20
N GLU A 35 0.41 10.75 9.49
CA GLU A 35 1.69 11.27 9.97
C GLU A 35 2.77 10.17 9.95
N PRO A 36 4.03 10.52 9.64
CA PRO A 36 5.14 9.58 9.75
C PRO A 36 5.29 9.07 11.18
N ARG A 37 5.54 7.77 11.32
CA ARG A 37 5.69 7.12 12.64
C ARG A 37 7.16 6.81 12.91
N PRO A 38 7.69 7.14 14.11
CA PRO A 38 9.05 6.79 14.47
C PRO A 38 9.34 5.29 14.26
N PRO A 39 10.51 4.93 13.70
CA PRO A 39 11.66 5.81 13.43
C PRO A 39 11.61 6.55 12.07
N SER A 40 10.58 6.33 11.26
CA SER A 40 10.44 6.99 9.96
C SER A 40 10.02 8.44 10.10
N THR A 41 10.50 9.26 9.17
CA THR A 41 10.12 10.68 9.01
C THR A 41 9.45 10.94 7.66
N ILE A 42 9.18 9.90 6.88
CA ILE A 42 8.59 10.00 5.55
C ILE A 42 7.08 9.80 5.68
N PRO A 43 6.24 10.79 5.37
CA PRO A 43 4.80 10.61 5.36
C PRO A 43 4.43 9.51 4.35
N PRO A 44 3.64 8.51 4.76
CA PRO A 44 3.34 7.40 3.90
C PRO A 44 2.33 7.77 2.80
N THR A 45 2.38 7.03 1.70
CA THR A 45 1.40 7.08 0.62
C THR A 45 0.54 5.83 0.67
N LEU A 46 -0.79 6.01 0.59
CA LEU A 46 -1.77 4.93 0.50
C LEU A 46 -2.13 4.70 -0.96
N PHE A 47 -2.04 3.45 -1.40
CA PHE A 47 -2.58 2.97 -2.66
C PHE A 47 -3.74 2.01 -2.37
N ILE A 48 -4.84 2.14 -3.10
CA ILE A 48 -5.90 1.14 -3.14
C ILE A 48 -6.05 0.66 -4.57
N GLY A 49 -5.93 -0.64 -4.81
CA GLY A 49 -5.94 -1.19 -6.15
C GLY A 49 -6.28 -2.67 -6.23
N PRO A 50 -6.52 -3.18 -7.45
CA PRO A 50 -6.91 -4.56 -7.67
C PRO A 50 -5.75 -5.54 -7.47
N GLN A 51 -6.09 -6.81 -7.25
CA GLN A 51 -5.14 -7.93 -7.38
C GLN A 51 -5.10 -8.40 -8.84
N ARG A 52 -4.14 -9.27 -9.21
CA ARG A 52 -4.08 -9.86 -10.56
C ARG A 52 -5.26 -10.79 -10.83
N ARG A 53 -5.82 -11.43 -9.78
CA ARG A 53 -7.00 -12.28 -9.91
C ARG A 53 -8.27 -11.44 -10.05
N LEU A 54 -8.96 -11.58 -11.18
CA LEU A 54 -10.23 -10.90 -11.43
C LEU A 54 -11.28 -11.25 -10.35
N GLY A 55 -11.96 -10.22 -9.84
CA GLY A 55 -13.00 -10.35 -8.81
C GLY A 55 -12.49 -10.55 -7.38
N ALA A 56 -11.16 -10.55 -7.17
CA ALA A 56 -10.59 -10.50 -5.82
C ALA A 56 -10.83 -9.12 -5.16
N PRO A 57 -10.86 -9.05 -3.82
CA PRO A 57 -11.00 -7.77 -3.12
C PRO A 57 -9.81 -6.85 -3.44
N LEU A 58 -10.08 -5.54 -3.44
CA LEU A 58 -9.03 -4.52 -3.53
C LEU A 58 -8.05 -4.68 -2.38
N LEU A 59 -6.79 -4.33 -2.62
CA LEU A 59 -5.76 -4.24 -1.60
C LEU A 59 -5.55 -2.79 -1.19
N GLU A 60 -5.33 -2.56 0.10
CA GLU A 60 -4.69 -1.37 0.61
C GLU A 60 -3.19 -1.63 0.77
N VAL A 61 -2.37 -0.76 0.19
CA VAL A 61 -0.91 -0.84 0.24
C VAL A 61 -0.35 0.50 0.70
N MET A 62 0.40 0.51 1.80
CA MET A 62 1.03 1.73 2.31
C MET A 62 2.54 1.66 2.12
N VAL A 63 3.09 2.76 1.62
CA VAL A 63 4.50 2.84 1.25
C VAL A 63 5.14 4.13 1.72
N GLU A 64 6.43 4.08 2.00
CA GLU A 64 7.28 5.25 2.21
C GLU A 64 8.20 5.39 0.98
N ILE A 65 8.07 6.50 0.27
CA ILE A 65 8.84 6.75 -0.96
C ILE A 65 10.03 7.64 -0.61
N GLY A 66 11.16 7.01 -0.29
CA GLY A 66 12.43 7.69 -0.03
C GLY A 66 13.18 8.07 -1.31
N ARG A 67 14.31 8.76 -1.16
CA ARG A 67 15.13 9.19 -2.33
C ARG A 67 15.78 8.03 -3.09
N ARG A 68 16.08 6.91 -2.41
CA ARG A 68 16.84 5.76 -2.97
C ARG A 68 16.02 4.47 -2.99
N ASP A 69 15.04 4.37 -2.11
CA ASP A 69 14.28 3.17 -1.85
C ASP A 69 12.81 3.47 -1.57
N VAL A 70 11.97 2.48 -1.83
CA VAL A 70 10.55 2.47 -1.49
C VAL A 70 10.37 1.36 -0.46
N THR A 71 9.86 1.71 0.72
CA THR A 71 9.56 0.74 1.77
C THR A 71 8.07 0.46 1.79
N ILE A 72 7.69 -0.77 1.50
CA ILE A 72 6.31 -1.25 1.63
C ILE A 72 6.17 -1.86 3.03
N PHE A 73 5.35 -1.23 3.86
CA PHE A 73 5.23 -1.60 5.27
C PHE A 73 3.85 -2.15 5.68
N HIS A 74 2.86 -2.00 4.81
CA HIS A 74 1.50 -2.49 5.04
C HIS A 74 0.88 -2.96 3.73
N VAL A 75 0.36 -4.19 3.74
CA VAL A 75 -0.39 -4.79 2.63
C VAL A 75 -1.48 -5.66 3.22
N MET A 76 -2.73 -5.39 2.86
CA MET A 76 -3.87 -6.24 3.18
C MET A 76 -5.07 -5.95 2.28
N GLU A 77 -6.14 -6.73 2.41
CA GLU A 77 -7.42 -6.39 1.80
C GLU A 77 -7.90 -5.03 2.30
N ALA A 78 -8.39 -4.21 1.36
CA ALA A 78 -8.82 -2.85 1.61
C ALA A 78 -9.96 -2.82 2.64
N ARG A 79 -9.73 -2.13 3.75
CA ARG A 79 -10.73 -1.99 4.81
C ARG A 79 -11.82 -1.00 4.40
N ALA A 80 -13.03 -1.20 4.91
CA ALA A 80 -14.18 -0.32 4.66
C ALA A 80 -13.83 1.17 4.85
N LYS A 81 -13.12 1.54 5.92
CA LYS A 81 -12.70 2.92 6.19
C LYS A 81 -11.85 3.56 5.09
N HIS A 82 -11.05 2.79 4.35
CA HIS A 82 -10.21 3.30 3.27
C HIS A 82 -10.97 3.26 1.94
N LEU A 83 -11.84 2.28 1.75
CA LEU A 83 -12.78 2.26 0.63
C LEU A 83 -13.77 3.45 0.68
N GLU A 84 -14.18 3.87 1.87
CA GLU A 84 -15.00 5.07 2.06
C GLU A 84 -14.29 6.34 1.62
N ARG A 85 -12.94 6.41 1.72
CA ARG A 85 -12.15 7.54 1.23
C ARG A 85 -12.19 7.68 -0.28
N MET A 86 -12.38 6.58 -1.02
CA MET A 86 -12.52 6.60 -2.48
C MET A 86 -13.81 7.26 -2.97
N LYS A 87 -14.79 7.48 -2.08
CA LYS A 87 -16.12 8.02 -2.43
C LYS A 87 -16.24 9.53 -2.22
N ASN A 88 -15.23 10.15 -1.61
CA ASN A 88 -15.17 11.60 -1.32
C ASN A 88 -14.32 12.31 -2.37
#